data_AF-D7VIC1-F1
#
_entry.id   AF-D7VIC1-F1
#
_cell.length_a   1.000
_cell.length_b   1.000
_cell.length_c   1.000
_cell.angle_alpha   90.00
_cell.angle_beta   90.00
_cell.angle_gamma   90.00
#
_symmetry.space_group_name_H-M   'P 1'
#
loop_
_entity.id
_entity.type
_entity.pdbx_description
1 polymer ?
#
loop_
_entity_poly.entity_id
_entity_poly.type
_entity_poly.pdbx_seq_one_letter_code
_entity_poly.pdbx_strand_id
1 'polypeptide(L)'
;MRIFYSLFISLLVISACQSPKKEGAAIINLAALAALPLDTPIDQLAKDGEFIEVNLPAEARIDQLSQKDLSLLKAAAYRFYGHVTLVNNRYQVDIKEGKEINVEDDVVQAYIKALEETNNFADSLQREGQDIKLPEITDAYRNTLLK
;
A
#
# COMPACT_ATOMS: atom_id res chain seq x y z
N MET A 1 -38.74 8.29 59.68
CA MET A 1 -39.05 9.26 58.60
C MET A 1 -37.75 9.47 57.83
N ARG A 2 -37.75 9.14 56.52
CA ARG A 2 -36.55 8.83 55.72
C ARG A 2 -35.82 10.10 55.24
N ILE A 3 -34.50 10.07 55.35
CA ILE A 3 -33.53 11.07 54.89
C ILE A 3 -33.42 10.97 53.36
N PHE A 4 -33.55 12.10 52.65
CA PHE A 4 -33.30 12.19 51.20
C PHE A 4 -32.10 13.10 50.93
N TYR A 5 -30.96 12.48 50.62
CA TYR A 5 -29.85 13.11 49.91
C TYR A 5 -30.13 12.99 48.40
N SER A 6 -30.16 14.11 47.68
CA SER A 6 -30.24 14.09 46.22
C SER A 6 -28.99 14.76 45.64
N LEU A 7 -28.14 13.90 45.08
CA LEU A 7 -26.99 14.17 44.22
C LEU A 7 -27.36 15.12 43.06
N PHE A 8 -26.62 16.21 42.90
CA PHE A 8 -26.49 16.93 41.63
C PHE A 8 -25.15 16.53 41.01
N ILE A 9 -25.17 15.55 40.10
CA ILE A 9 -24.02 15.20 39.25
C ILE A 9 -24.12 16.02 37.97
N SER A 10 -23.16 16.92 37.82
CA SER A 10 -22.77 17.60 36.59
C SER A 10 -22.34 16.58 35.52
N LEU A 11 -22.86 16.71 34.29
CA LEU A 11 -22.24 16.08 33.12
C LEU A 11 -22.12 17.09 31.97
N LEU A 12 -20.91 17.64 31.86
CA LEU A 12 -20.37 18.31 30.68
C LEU A 12 -20.29 17.29 29.53
N VAL A 13 -21.03 17.53 28.45
CA VAL A 13 -20.83 16.82 27.18
C VAL A 13 -19.96 17.70 26.28
N ILE A 14 -18.64 17.51 26.34
CA ILE A 14 -17.72 17.99 25.31
C ILE A 14 -17.51 16.83 24.34
N SER A 15 -18.41 16.69 23.36
CA SER A 15 -18.20 15.79 22.22
C SER A 15 -17.41 16.53 21.13
N ALA A 16 -16.10 16.64 21.33
CA ALA A 16 -15.17 16.88 20.23
C ALA A 16 -14.62 15.53 19.75
N CYS A 17 -15.40 14.82 18.94
CA CYS A 17 -14.86 13.76 18.08
C CYS A 17 -13.96 14.46 17.03
N GLN A 18 -12.70 14.68 17.38
CA GLN A 18 -11.69 14.98 16.39
C GLN A 18 -11.28 13.65 15.75
N SER A 19 -11.76 13.41 14.54
CA SER A 19 -11.21 12.36 13.68
C SER A 19 -9.70 12.57 13.59
N PRO A 20 -8.84 11.58 13.89
CA PRO A 20 -7.41 11.74 13.70
C PRO A 20 -7.15 12.05 12.23
N LYS A 21 -6.42 13.14 11.97
CA LYS A 21 -5.90 13.43 10.63
C LYS A 21 -5.11 12.21 10.18
N LYS A 22 -5.59 11.53 9.14
CA LYS A 22 -4.88 10.40 8.54
C LYS A 22 -3.54 10.92 8.06
N GLU A 23 -2.46 10.52 8.73
CA GLU A 23 -1.13 10.68 8.17
C GLU A 23 -1.09 9.82 6.89
N GLY A 24 -1.00 10.46 5.73
CA GLY A 24 -0.80 9.79 4.44
C GLY A 24 0.34 8.77 4.47
N ALA A 25 0.15 7.65 3.77
CA ALA A 25 1.13 6.57 3.74
C ALA A 25 2.38 6.96 2.93
N ALA A 26 3.53 6.38 3.31
CA ALA A 26 4.72 6.39 2.47
C ALA A 26 4.39 5.79 1.09
N ILE A 27 5.05 6.30 0.04
CA ILE A 27 4.78 5.96 -1.38
C ILE A 27 4.78 4.44 -1.62
N ILE A 28 5.61 3.71 -0.89
CA ILE A 28 5.83 2.26 -1.06
C ILE A 28 4.91 1.40 -0.20
N ASN A 29 3.81 1.95 0.34
CA ASN A 29 2.73 1.12 0.84
C ASN A 29 1.91 0.60 -0.36
N LEU A 30 2.32 -0.55 -0.89
CA LEU A 30 1.75 -1.12 -2.11
C LEU A 30 0.24 -1.42 -1.99
N ALA A 31 -0.23 -1.80 -0.80
CA ALA A 31 -1.65 -2.00 -0.54
C ALA A 31 -2.42 -0.67 -0.57
N ALA A 32 -1.85 0.40 -0.02
CA ALA A 32 -2.42 1.74 -0.12
C ALA A 32 -2.44 2.23 -1.58
N LEU A 33 -1.39 1.94 -2.34
CA LEU A 33 -1.31 2.29 -3.77
C LEU A 33 -2.47 1.68 -4.56
N ALA A 34 -2.76 0.39 -4.37
CA ALA A 34 -3.87 -0.29 -5.05
C ALA A 34 -5.26 0.29 -4.71
N ALA A 35 -5.42 0.90 -3.53
CA ALA A 35 -6.70 1.43 -3.07
C ALA A 35 -7.02 2.85 -3.58
N LEU A 36 -6.03 3.59 -4.08
CA LEU A 36 -6.25 4.95 -4.59
C LEU A 36 -6.88 4.91 -5.99
N PRO A 37 -7.97 5.63 -6.27
CA PRO A 37 -8.58 5.62 -7.60
C PRO A 37 -7.73 6.41 -8.62
N LEU A 38 -7.77 5.97 -9.88
CA LEU A 38 -7.27 6.73 -11.01
C LEU A 38 -8.41 7.44 -11.73
N ASP A 39 -8.14 8.64 -12.24
CA ASP A 39 -9.11 9.38 -13.07
C ASP A 39 -9.35 8.68 -14.41
N THR A 40 -8.33 7.98 -14.92
CA THR A 40 -8.37 7.27 -16.21
C THR A 40 -7.69 5.91 -16.11
N PRO A 41 -8.20 4.87 -16.78
CA PRO A 41 -7.52 3.58 -16.86
C PRO A 41 -6.14 3.70 -17.50
N ILE A 42 -5.20 2.89 -17.03
CA ILE A 42 -3.78 2.92 -17.46
C ILE A 42 -3.35 1.63 -18.17
N ASP A 43 -4.29 0.87 -18.73
CA ASP A 43 -4.00 -0.40 -19.43
C ASP A 43 -2.85 -0.28 -20.43
N GLN A 44 -2.87 0.77 -21.26
CA GLN A 44 -1.84 1.01 -22.27
C GLN A 44 -0.48 1.26 -21.60
N LEU A 45 -0.40 2.20 -20.66
CA LEU A 45 0.84 2.50 -19.93
C LEU A 45 1.41 1.27 -19.20
N ALA A 46 0.54 0.49 -18.54
CA ALA A 46 0.96 -0.63 -17.72
C ALA A 46 1.36 -1.87 -18.53
N LYS A 47 0.70 -2.14 -19.65
CA LYS A 47 0.88 -3.38 -20.44
C LYS A 47 1.81 -3.20 -21.64
N ASP A 48 1.98 -1.98 -22.13
CA ASP A 48 2.91 -1.71 -23.23
C ASP A 48 4.38 -1.83 -22.76
N GLY A 49 5.31 -1.89 -23.71
CA GLY A 49 6.75 -2.00 -23.43
C GLY A 49 7.46 -0.67 -23.15
N GLU A 50 6.73 0.43 -22.98
CA GLU A 50 7.34 1.74 -22.73
C GLU A 50 8.06 1.76 -21.37
N PHE A 51 9.23 2.40 -21.32
CA PHE A 51 9.98 2.54 -20.07
C PHE A 51 9.27 3.50 -19.11
N ILE A 52 9.04 3.05 -17.87
CA ILE A 52 8.40 3.85 -16.82
C ILE A 52 9.49 4.46 -15.94
N GLU A 53 9.67 5.78 -16.08
CA GLU A 53 10.51 6.59 -15.22
C GLU A 53 9.65 7.26 -14.14
N VAL A 54 10.03 7.15 -12.86
CA VAL A 54 9.27 7.71 -11.75
C VAL A 54 10.12 8.71 -10.99
N ASN A 55 10.01 9.99 -11.37
CA ASN A 55 10.73 11.05 -10.69
C ASN A 55 9.90 11.64 -9.54
N LEU A 56 10.11 11.12 -8.33
CA LEU A 56 9.45 11.59 -7.12
C LEU A 56 10.46 12.16 -6.12
N PRO A 57 10.13 13.27 -5.44
CA PRO A 57 10.97 13.76 -4.35
C PRO A 57 11.00 12.74 -3.21
N ALA A 58 12.13 12.66 -2.49
CA ALA A 58 12.32 11.70 -1.40
C ALA A 58 11.23 11.74 -0.32
N GLU A 59 10.61 12.89 -0.12
CA GLU A 59 9.57 13.16 0.88
C GLU A 59 8.14 13.04 0.31
N ALA A 60 7.97 12.57 -0.93
CA ALA A 60 6.63 12.46 -1.51
C ALA A 60 5.76 11.52 -0.67
N ARG A 61 4.46 11.84 -0.64
CA ARG A 61 3.45 11.06 0.06
C ARG A 61 2.38 10.64 -0.90
N ILE A 62 1.88 9.42 -0.72
CA ILE A 62 0.98 8.81 -1.69
C ILE A 62 -0.33 9.60 -1.88
N ASP A 63 -0.79 10.28 -0.83
CA ASP A 63 -1.99 11.13 -0.80
C ASP A 63 -1.78 12.52 -1.41
N GLN A 64 -0.54 12.88 -1.74
CA GLN A 64 -0.16 14.17 -2.34
C GLN A 64 0.29 14.03 -3.79
N LEU A 65 0.29 12.80 -4.33
CA LEU A 65 0.71 12.55 -5.69
C LEU A 65 -0.27 13.13 -6.70
N SER A 66 0.27 13.64 -7.81
CA SER A 66 -0.55 13.93 -8.97
C SER A 66 -1.11 12.64 -9.56
N GLN A 67 -2.21 12.73 -10.30
CA GLN A 67 -2.77 11.58 -11.03
C GLN A 67 -1.79 10.98 -12.04
N LYS A 68 -0.90 11.81 -12.61
CA LYS A 68 0.18 11.36 -13.49
C LYS A 68 1.18 10.49 -12.73
N ASP A 69 1.65 10.94 -11.58
CA ASP A 69 2.65 10.20 -10.79
C ASP A 69 2.05 8.93 -10.20
N LEU A 70 0.80 8.99 -9.75
CA LEU A 70 0.05 7.82 -9.29
C LEU A 70 -0.11 6.79 -10.42
N SER A 71 -0.39 7.24 -11.64
CA SER A 71 -0.48 6.37 -12.83
C SER A 71 0.84 5.66 -13.12
N LEU A 72 1.96 6.37 -13.04
CA LEU A 72 3.30 5.81 -13.26
C LEU A 72 3.64 4.77 -12.19
N LEU A 73 3.42 5.07 -10.91
CA LEU A 73 3.63 4.11 -9.83
C LEU A 73 2.75 2.88 -9.94
N LYS A 74 1.45 3.04 -10.24
CA LYS A 74 0.54 1.91 -10.42
C LYS A 74 0.91 1.05 -11.62
N ALA A 75 1.34 1.66 -12.72
CA ALA A 75 1.85 0.94 -13.89
C ALA A 75 3.13 0.15 -13.55
N ALA A 76 4.08 0.77 -12.85
CA ALA A 76 5.29 0.11 -12.37
C ALA A 76 4.94 -1.07 -11.44
N ALA A 77 4.03 -0.87 -10.49
CA ALA A 77 3.55 -1.92 -9.58
C ALA A 77 2.85 -3.05 -10.33
N TYR A 78 2.03 -2.75 -11.35
CA TYR A 78 1.36 -3.76 -12.17
C TYR A 78 2.35 -4.70 -12.87
N ARG A 79 3.44 -4.13 -13.41
CA ARG A 79 4.52 -4.91 -14.04
C ARG A 79 5.29 -5.69 -13.00
N PHE A 80 5.73 -5.04 -11.93
CA PHE A 80 6.44 -5.67 -10.81
C PHE A 80 5.67 -6.87 -10.24
N TYR A 81 4.38 -6.72 -9.97
CA TYR A 81 3.56 -7.81 -9.44
C TYR A 81 3.31 -8.96 -10.40
N GLY A 82 3.59 -8.80 -11.70
CA GLY A 82 3.64 -9.91 -12.65
C GLY A 82 4.80 -10.88 -12.41
N HIS A 83 5.76 -10.47 -11.57
CA HIS A 83 7.00 -11.17 -11.23
C HIS A 83 7.04 -11.63 -9.77
N VAL A 84 5.89 -11.53 -9.08
CA VAL A 84 5.77 -11.88 -7.65
C VAL A 84 4.94 -13.14 -7.50
N THR A 85 5.48 -14.12 -6.80
CA THR A 85 4.78 -15.37 -6.46
C THR A 85 4.74 -15.58 -4.95
N LEU A 86 3.73 -16.29 -4.45
CA LEU A 86 3.65 -16.67 -3.04
C LEU A 86 4.08 -18.13 -2.89
N VAL A 87 5.18 -18.36 -2.15
CA VAL A 87 5.70 -19.70 -1.89
C VAL A 87 5.96 -19.84 -0.40
N ASN A 88 5.38 -20.88 0.22
CA ASN A 88 5.51 -21.14 1.66
C ASN A 88 5.19 -19.91 2.53
N ASN A 89 4.10 -19.19 2.21
CA ASN A 89 3.68 -17.98 2.91
C ASN A 89 4.68 -16.81 2.85
N ARG A 90 5.53 -16.77 1.82
CA ARG A 90 6.45 -15.66 1.55
C ARG A 90 6.38 -15.25 0.08
N TYR A 91 6.37 -13.95 -0.16
CA TYR A 91 6.52 -13.42 -1.50
C TYR A 91 7.94 -13.64 -2.01
N GLN A 92 8.06 -14.13 -3.24
CA GLN A 92 9.31 -14.25 -3.99
C GLN A 92 9.20 -13.40 -5.25
N VAL A 93 10.30 -12.75 -5.62
CA VAL A 93 10.41 -11.90 -6.81
C VAL A 93 11.42 -12.54 -7.76
N ASP A 94 11.06 -12.73 -9.03
CA ASP A 94 11.92 -13.38 -10.02
C ASP A 94 12.74 -12.41 -10.90
N ILE A 95 12.72 -11.12 -10.56
CA ILE A 95 13.50 -10.05 -11.18
C ILE A 95 14.45 -9.38 -10.17
N LYS A 96 15.54 -8.80 -10.67
CA LYS A 96 16.55 -8.09 -9.87
C LYS A 96 16.72 -6.64 -10.28
N GLU A 97 16.43 -6.31 -11.53
CA GLU A 97 16.65 -4.99 -12.12
C GLU A 97 15.37 -4.51 -12.81
N GLY A 98 15.11 -3.20 -12.77
CA GLY A 98 13.91 -2.61 -13.35
C GLY A 98 13.88 -2.69 -14.86
N LYS A 99 15.04 -2.71 -15.52
CA LYS A 99 15.13 -2.93 -16.98
C LYS A 99 14.48 -4.23 -17.45
N GLU A 100 14.39 -5.26 -16.60
CA GLU A 100 13.74 -6.54 -16.93
C GLU A 100 12.23 -6.37 -17.18
N ILE A 101 11.64 -5.31 -16.63
CA ILE A 101 10.22 -4.97 -16.73
C ILE A 101 9.97 -3.57 -17.29
N ASN A 102 10.97 -2.95 -17.91
CA ASN A 102 10.94 -1.59 -18.43
C ASN A 102 10.50 -0.55 -17.37
N VAL A 103 11.04 -0.65 -16.16
CA VAL A 103 10.81 0.30 -15.05
C VAL A 103 12.17 0.80 -14.55
N GLU A 104 12.20 2.00 -13.99
CA GLU A 104 13.37 2.49 -13.26
C GLU A 104 13.83 1.53 -12.15
N ASP A 105 15.14 1.29 -12.07
CA ASP A 105 15.74 0.37 -11.10
C ASP A 105 15.41 0.75 -9.65
N ASP A 106 15.48 2.03 -9.30
CA ASP A 106 15.23 2.51 -7.93
C ASP A 106 13.80 2.22 -7.47
N VAL A 107 12.81 2.30 -8.37
CA VAL A 107 11.42 1.94 -8.09
C VAL A 107 11.28 0.43 -7.83
N VAL A 108 11.96 -0.40 -8.63
CA VAL A 108 11.93 -1.85 -8.45
C VAL A 108 12.63 -2.25 -7.15
N GLN A 109 13.79 -1.65 -6.82
CA GLN A 109 14.45 -1.90 -5.55
C GLN A 109 13.58 -1.49 -4.36
N ALA A 110 12.89 -0.36 -4.46
CA ALA A 110 11.90 0.07 -3.48
C ALA A 110 10.80 -0.98 -3.27
N TYR A 111 10.24 -1.54 -4.35
CA TYR A 111 9.20 -2.58 -4.26
C TYR A 111 9.71 -3.91 -3.71
N ILE A 112 10.92 -4.34 -4.10
CA ILE A 112 11.57 -5.53 -3.51
C ILE A 112 11.71 -5.34 -2.00
N LYS A 113 12.25 -4.20 -1.56
CA LYS A 113 12.43 -3.89 -0.14
C LYS A 113 11.10 -3.89 0.62
N ALA A 114 10.03 -3.30 0.06
CA ALA A 114 8.72 -3.31 0.70
C ALA A 114 8.09 -4.71 0.81
N LEU A 115 8.31 -5.58 -0.18
CA LEU A 115 7.90 -6.98 -0.09
C LEU A 115 8.71 -7.75 0.95
N GLU A 116 10.02 -7.52 1.06
CA GLU A 116 10.86 -8.10 2.09
C GLU A 116 10.42 -7.68 3.50
N GLU A 117 10.11 -6.40 3.69
CA GLU A 117 9.54 -5.88 4.95
C GLU A 117 8.20 -6.55 5.29
N THR A 118 7.33 -6.74 4.29
CA THR A 118 6.05 -7.43 4.45
C THR A 118 6.24 -8.90 4.84
N ASN A 119 7.18 -9.61 4.20
CA ASN A 119 7.53 -10.98 4.54
C ASN A 119 8.05 -11.08 5.98
N ASN A 120 9.00 -10.22 6.35
CA ASN A 120 9.60 -10.20 7.68
C ASN A 120 8.57 -9.91 8.77
N PHE A 121 7.60 -9.03 8.48
CA PHE A 121 6.48 -8.76 9.37
C PHE A 121 5.54 -9.97 9.52
N ALA A 122 5.20 -10.65 8.43
CA ALA A 122 4.42 -11.88 8.49
C ALA A 122 5.13 -12.97 9.30
N ASP A 123 6.44 -13.15 9.11
CA ASP A 123 7.24 -14.09 9.90
C ASP A 123 7.25 -13.74 11.39
N SER A 124 7.31 -12.45 11.75
CA SER A 124 7.27 -12.04 13.16
C SER A 124 5.95 -12.40 13.81
N LEU A 125 4.83 -12.15 13.14
CA LEU A 125 3.51 -12.51 13.65
C LEU A 125 3.35 -14.03 13.78
N GLN A 126 3.88 -14.80 12.81
CA GLN A 126 3.86 -16.26 12.90
C GLN A 126 4.70 -16.79 14.07
N ARG A 127 5.86 -16.19 14.36
CA ARG A 127 6.68 -16.52 15.53
C ARG A 127 5.99 -16.19 16.86
N GLU A 128 5.12 -15.19 16.87
CA GLU A 128 4.24 -14.86 18.01
C GLU A 128 3.04 -15.82 18.14
N GLY A 129 2.94 -16.83 17.27
CA GLY A 129 1.87 -17.82 17.30
C GLY A 129 0.58 -17.39 16.60
N GLN A 130 0.60 -16.29 15.85
CA GLN A 130 -0.54 -15.85 15.05
C GLN A 130 -0.62 -16.65 13.74
N ASP A 131 -1.82 -17.11 13.38
CA ASP A 131 -2.04 -17.76 12.07
C ASP A 131 -2.25 -16.70 10.98
N ILE A 132 -1.14 -16.19 10.45
CA ILE A 132 -1.12 -15.21 9.36
C ILE A 132 -0.92 -15.93 8.03
N LYS A 133 -1.80 -15.65 7.07
CA LYS A 133 -1.67 -16.04 5.66
C LYS A 133 -1.55 -14.81 4.78
N LEU A 134 -0.44 -14.70 4.06
CA LEU A 134 -0.28 -13.69 3.04
C LEU A 134 -1.18 -14.05 1.84
N PRO A 135 -1.90 -13.08 1.26
CA PRO A 135 -2.71 -13.33 0.08
C PRO A 135 -1.83 -13.57 -1.15
N GLU A 136 -2.31 -14.39 -2.08
CA GLU A 136 -1.66 -14.55 -3.38
C GLU A 136 -1.84 -13.29 -4.24
N ILE A 137 -0.80 -12.94 -5.00
CA ILE A 137 -0.86 -11.86 -6.00
C ILE A 137 -1.53 -12.42 -7.26
N THR A 138 -2.86 -12.30 -7.31
CA THR A 138 -3.66 -12.76 -8.46
C THR A 138 -3.71 -11.74 -9.58
N ASP A 139 -4.07 -12.17 -10.79
CA ASP A 139 -4.39 -11.24 -11.89
C ASP A 139 -5.54 -10.31 -11.53
N ALA A 140 -6.51 -10.77 -10.73
CA ALA A 140 -7.60 -9.91 -10.24
C ALA A 140 -7.07 -8.76 -9.39
N TYR A 141 -6.12 -9.04 -8.47
CA TYR A 141 -5.42 -8.01 -7.70
C TYR A 141 -4.61 -7.08 -8.61
N ARG A 142 -3.83 -7.62 -9.54
CA ARG A 142 -3.06 -6.79 -10.49
C ARG A 142 -3.97 -5.86 -11.29
N ASN A 143 -5.13 -6.34 -11.72
CA ASN A 143 -6.10 -5.53 -12.46
C ASN A 143 -6.74 -4.41 -11.63
N THR A 144 -6.67 -4.43 -10.29
CA THR A 144 -7.11 -3.28 -9.48
C THR A 144 -6.14 -2.10 -9.57
N LEU A 145 -4.88 -2.34 -9.96
CA LEU A 145 -3.89 -1.28 -10.18
C LEU A 145 -4.18 -0.48 -11.46
N LEU A 146 -4.98 -1.01 -12.38
CA LEU A 146 -5.25 -0.38 -13.67
C LEU A 146 -6.32 0.70 -13.62
N LYS A 147 -6.94 0.93 -12.45
CA LYS A 147 -8.12 1.77 -12.25
C LYS A 147 -8.02 2.59 -10.97
#